data_AF-A0A6C0J284-F1
#
_entry.id   AF-A0A6C0J284-F1
#
_cell.length_a   1.000
_cell.length_b   1.000
_cell.length_c   1.000
_cell.angle_alpha   90.00
_cell.angle_beta   90.00
_cell.angle_gamma   90.00
#
_symmetry.space_group_name_H-M   'P 1'
#
loop_
_entity.id
_entity.type
_entity.pdbx_description
1 polymer ?
#
loop_
_entity_poly.entity_id
_entity_poly.type
_entity_poly.pdbx_seq_one_letter_code
_entity_poly.pdbx_strand_id
1 'polypeptide(L)' 'MQQYINKAIEESKKSMARDHRHGAVCVIGGKIVSCGHNYVDDPHQIKGSKESD' A
#
# COMPACT_ATOMS: atom_id res chain seq x y z
N MET A 1 -1.26 18.57 0.97
CA MET A 1 -0.63 17.45 1.72
C MET A 1 -1.66 16.49 2.30
N GLN A 2 -2.69 16.99 2.99
CA GLN A 2 -3.79 16.17 3.56
C GLN A 2 -4.45 15.20 2.54
N GLN A 3 -4.57 15.61 1.26
CA GLN A 3 -5.16 14.78 0.20
C GLN A 3 -4.42 13.45 -0.03
N TYR A 4 -3.09 13.41 0.11
CA TYR A 4 -2.31 12.19 -0.13
C TYR A 4 -2.45 11.22 1.05
N ILE A 5 -2.46 11.76 2.26
CA ILE A 5 -2.69 10.99 3.49
C ILE A 5 -4.10 10.39 3.47
N ASN A 6 -5.11 11.19 3.10
CA ASN A 6 -6.47 10.70 2.97
C ASN A 6 -6.57 9.59 1.91
N LYS A 7 -5.84 9.70 0.80
CA LYS A 7 -5.78 8.64 -0.21
C LYS A 7 -5.10 7.38 0.31
N ALA A 8 -4.00 7.49 1.04
CA ALA A 8 -3.34 6.34 1.67
C ALA A 8 -4.27 5.63 2.69
N ILE A 9 -5.06 6.40 3.45
CA ILE A 9 -6.08 5.86 4.36
C ILE A 9 -7.24 5.20 3.60
N GLU A 10 -7.62 5.72 2.44
CA GLU A 10 -8.63 5.09 1.57
C GLU A 10 -8.11 3.75 1.02
N GLU A 11 -6.86 3.71 0.57
CA GLU A 11 -6.23 2.49 0.07
C GLU A 11 -6.04 1.43 1.16
N SER A 12 -5.69 1.84 2.39
CA SER A 12 -5.53 0.89 3.50
C SER A 12 -6.82 0.13 3.81
N LYS A 13 -7.99 0.74 3.59
CA LYS A 13 -9.29 0.08 3.81
C LYS A 13 -9.53 -1.11 2.89
N LYS A 14 -8.79 -1.24 1.78
CA LYS A 14 -8.87 -2.39 0.87
C LYS A 14 -8.13 -3.62 1.40
N SER A 15 -7.25 -3.44 2.37
CA SER A 15 -6.53 -4.54 3.03
C SER A 15 -7.47 -5.44 3.84
N MET A 16 -7.21 -6.74 3.76
CA MET A 16 -7.90 -7.79 4.55
C MET A 16 -7.12 -8.19 5.81
N ALA A 17 -6.04 -7.46 6.15
CA ALA A 17 -5.29 -7.69 7.38
C ALA A 17 -6.17 -7.51 8.62
N ARG A 18 -6.12 -8.48 9.52
CA ARG A 18 -6.94 -8.52 10.75
C ARG A 18 -6.40 -7.61 11.85
N ASP A 19 -5.10 -7.35 11.83
CA ASP A 19 -4.39 -6.54 12.80
C ASP A 19 -4.23 -5.10 12.30
N HIS A 20 -3.35 -4.87 11.32
CA HIS A 20 -2.95 -3.55 10.86
C HIS A 20 -3.15 -3.43 9.35
N ARG A 21 -3.92 -2.42 8.97
CA ARG A 21 -4.17 -2.06 7.57
C ARG A 21 -3.26 -0.91 7.16
N HIS A 22 -2.40 -1.17 6.20
CA HIS A 22 -1.45 -0.22 5.66
C HIS A 22 -1.84 0.14 4.23
N GLY A 23 -1.76 1.43 3.91
CA GLY A 23 -1.94 1.96 2.57
C GLY A 23 -0.80 2.90 2.24
N ALA A 24 -0.39 2.90 0.99
CA ALA A 24 0.73 3.70 0.49
C ALA A 24 0.33 4.40 -0.81
N VAL A 25 0.89 5.60 -1.01
CA VAL A 25 0.72 6.39 -2.23
C VAL A 25 2.08 6.88 -2.70
N CYS A 26 2.36 6.74 -3.99
CA CYS A 26 3.53 7.32 -4.64
C CYS A 26 3.12 8.61 -5.34
N VAL A 27 3.83 9.72 -5.06
CA VAL A 27 3.52 11.04 -5.61
C VAL A 27 4.74 11.62 -6.33
N ILE A 28 4.57 12.00 -7.60
CA ILE A 28 5.61 12.65 -8.40
C ILE A 28 5.03 13.97 -8.93
N GLY A 29 5.71 15.08 -8.67
CA GLY A 29 5.26 16.41 -9.12
C GLY A 29 3.86 16.80 -8.64
N GLY A 30 3.46 16.33 -7.45
CA GLY A 30 2.13 16.57 -6.88
C GLY A 30 0.99 15.72 -7.47
N LYS A 31 1.31 14.74 -8.33
CA LYS A 31 0.34 13.79 -8.89
C LYS A 31 0.56 12.40 -8.28
N ILE A 32 -0.53 11.73 -7.91
CA ILE A 32 -0.47 10.33 -7.48
C ILE A 32 -0.24 9.47 -8.72
N VAL A 33 0.86 8.71 -8.72
CA VAL A 33 1.24 7.83 -9.84
C VAL A 33 1.03 6.35 -9.54
N SER A 34 0.97 5.98 -8.26
CA SER A 34 0.71 4.61 -7.83
C SER A 34 0.13 4.57 -6.41
N CYS A 35 -0.61 3.50 -6.13
CA CYS A 35 -1.24 3.21 -4.84
C CYS A 35 -1.03 1.74 -4.49
N GLY A 36 -0.93 1.42 -3.21
CA GLY A 36 -0.83 0.05 -2.73
C GLY A 36 -1.38 -0.12 -1.32
N HIS A 37 -1.66 -1.36 -0.95
CA HIS A 37 -2.01 -1.74 0.41
C HIS A 37 -1.43 -3.12 0.73
N ASN A 38 -1.24 -3.43 2.02
CA ASN A 38 -0.76 -4.74 2.41
C ASN A 38 -1.84 -5.80 2.17
N TYR A 39 -1.47 -6.86 1.46
CA TYR A 39 -2.27 -8.07 1.38
C TYR A 39 -1.83 -9.03 2.47
N VAL A 40 -2.79 -9.76 3.05
CA VAL A 40 -2.46 -10.94 3.83
C VAL A 40 -2.25 -12.02 2.79
N ASP A 41 -0.99 -12.28 2.45
CA ASP A 41 -0.68 -13.47 1.69
C ASP A 41 -1.20 -14.67 2.50
N ASP A 42 -1.91 -15.55 1.80
CA ASP A 42 -2.02 -16.95 2.20
C ASP A 42 -0.64 -17.39 2.74
N PRO A 43 -0.52 -18.06 3.90
CA PRO A 43 0.77 -18.42 4.49
C PRO A 43 1.69 -19.23 3.54
N HIS A 44 1.19 -19.66 2.39
CA HIS A 44 1.97 -20.26 1.30
C HIS A 44 2.54 -19.29 0.24
N GLN A 45 2.19 -18.00 0.25
CA GLN A 45 2.75 -16.96 -0.62
C GLN A 45 3.76 -16.08 0.12
N ILE A 46 4.89 -16.66 0.54
CA ILE A 46 6.09 -15.85 0.76
C ILE A 46 6.74 -15.64 -0.63
N LYS A 47 6.36 -14.58 -1.32
CA LYS A 47 7.13 -14.02 -2.45
C LYS A 47 7.35 -12.55 -2.12
N GLY A 48 8.51 -12.17 -1.59
CA GLY A 48 9.72 -12.12 -2.39
C GLY A 48 9.64 -10.93 -3.35
N SER A 49 10.00 -9.74 -2.88
CA SER A 49 10.61 -8.73 -3.73
C SER A 49 12.09 -8.68 -3.35
N LYS A 50 12.92 -9.41 -4.11
CA LYS A 50 14.33 -9.09 -4.18
C LYS A 50 14.44 -7.61 -4.56
N GLU A 51 15.23 -6.88 -3.78
CA GLU A 51 15.73 -5.56 -4.15
C GLU A 51 16.35 -5.68 -5.56
N SER A 52 15.87 -4.83 -6.46
CA SER A 52 16.49 -4.65 -7.77
C SER A 52 17.38 -3.43 -7.63
N ASP A 53 18.68 -3.64 -7.44
CA ASP A 53 19.72 -2.65 -7.75
C ASP A 53 19.85 -2.50 -9.28
#